data_AF-A0A971S6F9-F1
#
_entry.id   AF-A0A971S6F9-F1
#
_cell.length_a   1.000
_cell.length_b   1.000
_cell.length_c   1.000
_cell.angle_alpha   90.00
_cell.angle_beta   90.00
_cell.angle_gamma   90.00
#
_symmetry.space_group_name_H-M   'P 1'
#
loop_
_entity.id
_entity.type
_entity.pdbx_description
1 polymer ?
#
loop_
_entity_poly.entity_id
_entity_poly.type
_entity_poly.pdbx_seq_one_letter_code
_entity_poly.pdbx_strand_id
1 'polypeptide(L)'
;MISLVKPKIKYKVLLIAYKDVDKKIKDIITKYSVLNIQDKDIVLRQTKYPGSGRSFDLNDRISIYLGWFKDRIVEKLDKGYTLDIIEIHKSYGNRIEQVLSALPLIYGDDIVVLDMQEV
;
A
#
# COMPACT_ATOMS: atom_id res chain seq x y z
N MET A 1 -16.83 -22.74 25.41
CA MET A 1 -15.58 -22.15 24.88
C MET A 1 -15.88 -21.55 23.52
N ILE A 2 -15.98 -20.23 23.43
CA ILE A 2 -16.05 -19.56 22.13
C ILE A 2 -14.62 -19.54 21.60
N SER A 3 -14.33 -20.42 20.64
CA SER A 3 -13.11 -20.32 19.85
C SER A 3 -13.23 -19.04 19.03
N LEU A 4 -12.61 -17.96 19.53
CA LEU A 4 -12.33 -16.78 18.74
C LEU A 4 -11.37 -17.22 17.63
N VAL A 5 -11.93 -17.64 16.50
CA VAL A 5 -11.17 -17.85 15.26
C VAL A 5 -10.48 -16.53 15.00
N LYS A 6 -9.17 -16.44 15.32
CA LYS A 6 -8.34 -15.32 14.90
C LYS A 6 -8.60 -15.12 13.41
N PRO A 7 -8.91 -13.90 12.93
CA PRO A 7 -8.99 -13.68 11.50
C PRO A 7 -7.69 -14.20 10.90
N LYS A 8 -7.80 -15.18 9.99
CA LYS A 8 -6.64 -15.65 9.23
C LYS A 8 -6.21 -14.44 8.42
N ILE A 9 -5.17 -13.73 8.88
CA ILE A 9 -4.52 -12.65 8.14
C ILE A 9 -4.35 -13.13 6.69
N LYS A 10 -5.08 -12.51 5.77
CA LYS A 10 -5.14 -12.84 4.35
C LYS A 10 -4.16 -11.97 3.56
N TYR A 11 -3.96 -10.73 3.98
CA TYR A 11 -3.21 -9.73 3.24
C TYR A 11 -2.21 -9.00 4.11
N LYS A 12 -1.14 -8.57 3.46
CA LYS A 12 -0.17 -7.64 3.99
C LYS A 12 -0.16 -6.42 3.08
N VAL A 13 -0.32 -5.25 3.67
CA VAL A 13 -0.47 -4.00 2.93
C VAL A 13 0.73 -3.12 3.22
N LEU A 14 1.44 -2.69 2.18
CA LEU A 14 2.57 -1.78 2.29
C LEU A 14 2.25 -0.46 1.61
N LEU A 15 2.70 0.63 2.23
CA LEU A 15 2.78 1.93 1.57
C LEU A 15 4.24 2.18 1.21
N ILE A 16 4.54 2.29 -0.09
CA ILE A 16 5.87 2.62 -0.58
C ILE A 16 5.82 4.02 -1.18
N ALA A 17 6.71 4.90 -0.72
CA ALA A 17 7.00 6.16 -1.38
C ALA A 17 8.30 6.06 -2.15
N TYR A 18 8.35 6.63 -3.34
CA TYR A 18 9.57 6.71 -4.11
C TYR A 18 9.65 8.01 -4.93
N LYS A 19 10.88 8.44 -5.22
CA LYS A 19 11.17 9.65 -6.00
C LYS A 19 12.39 9.38 -6.89
N ASP A 20 12.38 9.90 -8.11
CA ASP A 20 13.52 9.85 -9.04
C ASP A 20 14.09 8.43 -9.30
N VAL A 21 13.26 7.40 -9.23
CA VAL A 21 13.64 5.99 -9.50
C VAL A 21 13.65 5.66 -10.99
N ASP A 22 14.50 4.71 -11.38
CA ASP A 22 14.56 4.21 -12.75
C ASP A 22 13.32 3.38 -13.12
N LYS A 23 13.07 3.27 -14.43
CA LYS A 23 11.87 2.60 -14.96
C LYS A 23 11.74 1.17 -14.46
N LYS A 24 12.85 0.43 -14.36
CA LYS A 24 12.85 -0.97 -13.92
C LYS A 24 12.33 -1.13 -12.49
N ILE A 25 12.68 -0.20 -11.60
CA ILE A 25 12.23 -0.24 -10.21
C ILE A 25 10.79 0.21 -10.07
N LYS A 26 10.40 1.25 -10.81
CA LYS A 26 8.99 1.64 -10.93
C LYS A 26 8.14 0.43 -11.36
N ASP A 27 8.56 -0.30 -12.39
CA ASP A 27 7.84 -1.48 -12.88
C ASP A 27 7.70 -2.58 -11.81
N ILE A 28 8.73 -2.79 -10.97
CA ILE A 28 8.70 -3.75 -9.85
C ILE A 28 7.68 -3.32 -8.79
N ILE A 29 7.68 -2.04 -8.42
CA ILE A 29 6.75 -1.49 -7.42
C ILE A 29 5.32 -1.56 -7.93
N THR A 30 5.07 -1.07 -9.15
CA THR A 30 3.71 -0.98 -9.71
C THR A 30 3.10 -2.35 -10.01
N LYS A 31 3.91 -3.40 -10.23
CA LYS A 31 3.42 -4.75 -10.54
C LYS A 31 2.49 -5.32 -9.46
N TYR A 32 2.73 -4.96 -8.20
CA TYR A 32 1.94 -5.44 -7.06
C TYR A 32 1.07 -4.33 -6.45
N SER A 33 1.07 -3.15 -7.08
CA SER A 33 0.30 -2.01 -6.62
C SER A 33 -1.18 -2.21 -6.91
N VAL A 34 -1.99 -1.92 -5.90
CA VAL A 34 -3.45 -1.80 -6.03
C VAL A 34 -3.88 -0.35 -6.20
N LEU A 35 -3.03 0.61 -5.86
CA LEU A 35 -3.28 2.04 -6.05
C LEU A 35 -1.96 2.80 -6.16
N ASN A 36 -1.78 3.53 -7.27
CA ASN A 36 -0.75 4.54 -7.43
C ASN A 36 -1.30 5.94 -7.09
N ILE A 37 -0.56 6.69 -6.29
CA ILE A 37 -0.96 8.00 -5.75
C ILE A 37 0.11 9.03 -6.14
N GLN A 38 -0.28 9.91 -7.05
CA GLN A 38 0.55 11.02 -7.54
C GLN A 38 0.00 12.39 -7.11
N ASP A 39 -1.25 12.43 -6.63
CA ASP A 39 -1.94 13.65 -6.27
C ASP A 39 -2.81 13.45 -5.02
N LYS A 40 -2.91 14.50 -4.19
CA LYS A 40 -3.72 14.54 -2.97
C LYS A 40 -5.21 14.39 -3.26
N ASP A 41 -5.67 14.79 -4.45
CA ASP A 41 -7.05 14.62 -4.90
C ASP A 41 -7.52 13.17 -4.86
N ILE A 42 -6.61 12.21 -5.11
CA ILE A 42 -6.93 10.77 -5.09
C ILE A 42 -7.39 10.35 -3.68
N VAL A 43 -6.73 10.87 -2.65
CA VAL A 43 -7.08 10.62 -1.25
C VAL A 43 -8.44 11.24 -0.90
N LEU A 44 -8.73 12.44 -1.42
CA LEU A 44 -9.98 13.17 -1.16
C LEU A 44 -11.20 12.57 -1.89
N ARG A 45 -11.00 11.96 -3.06
CA ARG A 45 -12.08 11.36 -3.86
C ARG A 45 -12.51 9.99 -3.31
N GLN A 46 -11.55 9.19 -2.83
CA GLN A 46 -11.82 7.82 -2.38
C GLN A 46 -12.33 7.73 -0.93
N THR A 47 -12.00 8.69 -0.06
CA THR A 47 -12.55 8.77 1.30
C THR A 47 -14.06 9.04 1.36
N LYS A 48 -14.71 9.26 0.21
CA LYS A 48 -16.16 9.50 0.08
C LYS A 48 -16.95 8.27 -0.35
N TYR A 49 -16.34 7.10 -0.51
CA TYR A 49 -17.05 5.91 -0.99
C TYR A 49 -17.85 5.25 0.16
N PRO A 50 -19.20 5.22 0.10
CA PRO A 50 -20.00 4.49 1.08
C PRO A 50 -20.02 3.03 0.66
N GLY A 51 -19.28 2.17 1.37
CA GLY A 51 -19.13 0.75 1.04
C GLY A 51 -20.49 0.07 0.79
N SER A 52 -20.65 -0.53 -0.40
CA SER A 52 -21.89 -1.20 -0.78
C SER A 52 -21.92 -2.60 -0.13
N GLY A 53 -22.73 -2.75 0.91
CA GLY A 53 -22.65 -3.83 1.91
C GLY A 53 -22.98 -5.27 1.48
N ARG A 54 -22.40 -5.80 0.40
CA ARG A 54 -22.51 -7.25 0.08
C ARG A 54 -21.24 -7.95 -0.39
N SER A 55 -20.17 -7.23 -0.73
CA SER A 55 -18.89 -7.83 -1.14
C SER A 55 -17.76 -6.90 -0.73
N PHE A 56 -16.80 -7.36 0.09
CA PHE A 56 -15.62 -6.56 0.45
C PHE A 56 -14.65 -6.54 -0.73
N ASP A 57 -14.93 -5.66 -1.69
CA ASP A 57 -14.24 -5.61 -2.98
C ASP A 57 -12.89 -4.87 -2.87
N LEU A 58 -12.15 -4.78 -3.98
CA LEU A 58 -10.84 -4.12 -3.98
C LEU A 58 -10.96 -2.62 -3.66
N ASN A 59 -12.02 -1.94 -4.07
CA ASN A 59 -12.21 -0.51 -3.84
C ASN A 59 -12.54 -0.23 -2.37
N ASP A 60 -13.33 -1.09 -1.74
CA ASP A 60 -13.60 -1.02 -0.29
C ASP A 60 -12.27 -1.14 0.51
N ARG A 61 -11.41 -2.09 0.11
CA ARG A 61 -10.08 -2.27 0.72
C ARG A 61 -9.16 -1.08 0.52
N ILE A 62 -9.07 -0.57 -0.70
CA ILE A 62 -8.27 0.62 -1.02
C ILE A 62 -8.71 1.82 -0.19
N SER A 63 -10.02 2.02 -0.02
CA SER A 63 -10.57 3.12 0.79
C SER A 63 -10.13 3.02 2.26
N ILE A 64 -10.09 1.80 2.82
CA ILE A 64 -9.57 1.55 4.17
C ILE A 64 -8.07 1.84 4.24
N TYR A 65 -7.29 1.37 3.27
CA TYR A 65 -5.84 1.57 3.24
C TYR A 65 -5.47 3.05 3.14
N LEU A 66 -6.20 3.80 2.32
CA LEU A 66 -6.07 5.26 2.24
C LEU A 66 -6.37 5.93 3.58
N GLY A 67 -7.35 5.44 4.33
CA GLY A 67 -7.63 5.89 5.69
C GLY A 67 -6.46 5.67 6.65
N TRP A 68 -5.84 4.47 6.63
CA TRP A 68 -4.69 4.14 7.48
C TRP A 68 -3.46 4.99 7.19
N PHE A 69 -3.25 5.30 5.91
CA PHE A 69 -2.02 5.93 5.44
C PHE A 69 -2.15 7.42 5.16
N LYS A 70 -3.33 8.02 5.37
CA LYS A 70 -3.67 9.38 4.96
C LYS A 70 -2.59 10.41 5.27
N ASP A 71 -2.16 10.48 6.52
CA ASP A 71 -1.22 11.52 6.96
C ASP A 71 0.17 11.34 6.32
N ARG A 72 0.64 10.08 6.21
CA ARG A 72 1.92 9.74 5.56
C ARG A 72 1.88 10.01 4.06
N ILE A 73 0.74 9.73 3.41
CA ILE A 73 0.53 10.02 1.99
C ILE A 73 0.64 11.52 1.75
N VAL A 74 -0.10 12.34 2.52
CA VAL A 74 -0.10 13.80 2.35
C VAL A 74 1.30 14.37 2.59
N GLU A 75 1.98 13.94 3.65
CA GLU A 75 3.33 14.41 3.98
C GLU A 75 4.35 14.12 2.87
N LYS A 76 4.28 12.94 2.24
CA LYS A 76 5.26 12.53 1.22
C LYS A 76 4.94 13.09 -0.15
N LEU A 77 3.66 13.28 -0.49
CA LEU A 77 3.27 14.05 -1.68
C LEU A 77 3.79 15.49 -1.61
N ASP A 78 3.74 16.14 -0.44
CA ASP A 78 4.32 17.49 -0.27
C ASP A 78 5.84 17.55 -0.49
N LYS A 79 6.53 16.42 -0.32
CA LYS A 79 7.97 16.27 -0.58
C LYS A 79 8.28 15.87 -2.03
N GLY A 80 7.25 15.75 -2.88
CA GLY A 80 7.37 15.38 -4.30
C GLY A 80 7.59 13.89 -4.54
N TYR A 81 7.22 13.02 -3.59
CA TYR A 81 7.25 11.58 -3.81
C TYR A 81 6.00 11.11 -4.56
N THR A 82 6.15 10.04 -5.34
CA THR A 82 5.04 9.19 -5.77
C THR A 82 4.85 8.08 -4.74
N LEU A 83 3.60 7.65 -4.51
CA LEU A 83 3.33 6.55 -3.59
C LEU A 83 2.54 5.42 -4.25
N ASP A 84 2.77 4.19 -3.80
CA ASP A 84 1.98 3.03 -4.15
C ASP A 84 1.52 2.28 -2.89
N ILE A 85 0.25 1.88 -2.90
CA ILE A 85 -0.29 0.92 -1.94
C ILE A 85 -0.17 -0.47 -2.57
N ILE A 86 0.55 -1.35 -1.91
CA ILE A 86 0.81 -2.71 -2.35
C ILE A 86 0.06 -3.69 -1.45
N GLU A 87 -0.72 -4.57 -2.04
CA GLU A 87 -1.42 -5.64 -1.33
C GLU A 87 -0.77 -6.99 -1.68
N ILE A 88 -0.20 -7.66 -0.69
CA ILE A 88 0.43 -8.97 -0.83
C ILE A 88 -0.48 -10.01 -0.18
N HIS A 89 -1.04 -10.92 -0.97
CA HIS A 89 -1.78 -12.06 -0.44
C HIS A 89 -0.82 -13.04 0.25
N LYS A 90 -1.17 -13.52 1.45
CA LYS A 90 -0.30 -14.39 2.27
C LYS A 90 0.11 -15.69 1.56
N SER A 91 -0.72 -16.19 0.63
CA SER A 91 -0.39 -17.38 -0.18
C SER A 91 0.80 -17.19 -1.12
N TYR A 92 1.20 -15.95 -1.42
CA TYR A 92 2.38 -15.65 -2.23
C TYR A 92 3.69 -15.79 -1.44
N GLY A 93 3.61 -16.05 -0.13
CA GLY A 93 4.75 -16.19 0.76
C GLY A 93 5.52 -14.88 0.97
N ASN A 94 6.69 -14.97 1.62
CA ASN A 94 7.45 -13.80 2.05
C ASN A 94 8.41 -13.24 0.98
N ARG A 95 8.44 -13.83 -0.22
CA ARG A 95 9.42 -13.45 -1.25
C ARG A 95 9.19 -12.04 -1.77
N ILE A 96 7.92 -11.66 -1.98
CA ILE A 96 7.56 -10.32 -2.43
C ILE A 96 7.88 -9.29 -1.34
N GLU A 97 7.55 -9.62 -0.09
CA GLU A 97 7.92 -8.80 1.06
C GLU A 97 9.43 -8.59 1.15
N GLN A 98 10.24 -9.64 1.06
CA GLN A 98 11.70 -9.54 1.13
C GLN A 98 12.25 -8.65 0.02
N VAL A 99 11.71 -8.74 -1.20
CA VAL A 99 12.12 -7.89 -2.33
C VAL A 99 11.80 -6.43 -2.04
N LEU A 100 10.56 -6.13 -1.63
CA LEU A 100 10.12 -4.75 -1.41
C LEU A 100 10.80 -4.12 -0.18
N SER A 101 10.98 -4.88 0.90
CA SER A 101 11.70 -4.43 2.10
C SER A 101 13.20 -4.25 1.87
N ALA A 102 13.77 -4.86 0.83
CA ALA A 102 15.16 -4.66 0.45
C ALA A 102 15.39 -3.42 -0.44
N LEU A 103 14.34 -2.87 -1.07
CA LEU A 103 14.48 -1.70 -1.95
C LEU A 103 15.07 -0.47 -1.22
N PRO A 104 14.64 -0.11 0.01
CA PRO A 104 15.25 1.02 0.73
C PRO A 104 16.73 0.83 1.04
N LEU A 105 17.17 -0.42 1.28
CA LEU A 105 18.59 -0.73 1.54
C LEU A 105 19.46 -0.53 0.30
N ILE A 106 18.88 -0.73 -0.90
CA ILE A 106 19.60 -0.65 -2.17
C ILE A 106 19.57 0.78 -2.73
N TYR A 107 18.48 1.52 -2.51
CA TYR A 107 18.21 2.80 -3.16
C TYR A 107 18.15 4.00 -2.19
N GLY A 108 18.40 3.79 -0.89
CA GLY A 108 18.49 4.88 0.08
C GLY A 108 17.19 5.67 0.25
N ASP A 109 17.29 7.00 0.34
CA ASP A 109 16.15 7.90 0.60
C ASP A 109 15.16 8.02 -0.58
N ASP A 110 15.52 7.47 -1.74
CA ASP A 110 14.71 7.48 -2.96
C ASP A 110 13.55 6.49 -2.90
N ILE A 111 13.62 5.49 -1.99
CA ILE A 111 12.53 4.53 -1.74
C ILE A 111 12.35 4.32 -0.25
N VAL A 112 11.15 4.60 0.24
CA VAL A 112 10.80 4.45 1.65
C VAL A 112 9.57 3.57 1.78
N VAL A 113 9.71 2.45 2.49
CA VAL A 113 8.54 1.70 3.00
C VAL A 113 8.05 2.45 4.23
N LEU A 114 6.90 3.11 4.08
CA LEU A 114 6.40 4.01 5.10
C LEU A 114 5.69 3.26 6.20
N ASP A 115 4.85 2.28 5.87
CA ASP A 115 4.08 1.55 6.87
C ASP A 115 3.67 0.16 6.35
N MET A 116 3.30 -0.72 7.28
CA MET A 116 2.96 -2.10 7.01
C MET A 116 1.82 -2.54 7.94
N GLN A 117 0.71 -2.97 7.34
CA GLN A 117 -0.48 -3.43 8.07
C GLN A 117 -0.86 -4.85 7.63
N GLU A 118 -1.33 -5.66 8.57
CA GLU A 118 -1.77 -7.04 8.33
C GLU A 118 -3.30 -7.14 8.50
N VAL A 119 -3.98 -7.75 7.52
CA VAL A 119 -5.46 -7.85 7.42
C VAL A 119 -5.91 -9.29 7.25
#